data_AF-A0A504Y4A8-F1
#
_entry.id   AF-A0A504Y4A8-F1
#
_cell.length_a   1.000
_cell.length_b   1.000
_cell.length_c   1.000
_cell.angle_alpha   90.00
_cell.angle_beta   90.00
_cell.angle_gamma   90.00
#
_symmetry.space_group_name_H-M   'P 1'
#
loop_
_entity.id
_entity.type
_entity.pdbx_description
1 polymer ?
#
loop_
_entity_poly.entity_id
_entity_poly.type
_entity_poly.pdbx_seq_one_letter_code
_entity_poly.pdbx_strand_id
1 'polypeptide(L)'
;MGYLLEREQQRYSRHESAESATAFFASRGQTIDILGRTDPNQIKGNFFGLELYQDAMKVVMQRYSPEKRLTSADLWQPNALGDAPPPRHTLHRKLDDFLYLIVQEGATGKWTIPHTARKDDESLRMTADRAISSQNSDGLDCYVWSNAPQATVFLKDDNTRLFIYAATYLAGRPQFASFEPKPKDHAWVTRHELLQYSDTFKSSELLKALLDISADGTFEA
;
A
#
# COMPACT_ATOMS: atom_id res chain seq x y z
N MET A 1 12.33 17.54 -13.97
CA MET A 1 13.47 16.61 -14.05
C MET A 1 13.27 15.51 -15.10
N GLY A 2 12.12 14.82 -15.16
CA GLY A 2 11.89 13.69 -16.10
C GLY A 2 12.19 13.98 -17.58
N TYR A 3 11.60 15.04 -18.16
CA TYR A 3 11.82 15.39 -19.57
C TYR A 3 13.28 15.72 -19.96
N LEU A 4 14.10 16.17 -19.00
CA LEU A 4 15.52 16.43 -19.27
C LEU A 4 16.28 15.11 -19.37
N LEU A 5 16.07 14.21 -18.41
CA LEU A 5 16.70 12.89 -18.38
C LEU A 5 16.32 12.06 -19.62
N GLU A 6 15.08 12.14 -20.07
CA GLU A 6 14.65 11.47 -21.31
C GLU A 6 15.45 11.96 -22.53
N ARG A 7 15.66 13.28 -22.65
CA ARG A 7 16.43 13.86 -23.76
C ARG A 7 17.91 13.48 -23.68
N GLU A 8 18.48 13.44 -22.49
CA GLU A 8 19.87 13.05 -22.28
C GLU A 8 20.07 11.57 -22.60
N GLN A 9 19.17 10.69 -22.13
CA GLN A 9 19.20 9.26 -22.44
C GLN A 9 18.98 8.99 -23.93
N GLN A 10 18.15 9.77 -24.60
CA GLN A 10 17.94 9.66 -26.04
C GLN A 10 19.21 9.97 -26.83
N ARG A 11 19.92 11.06 -26.48
CA ARG A 11 21.12 11.52 -27.19
C ARG A 11 22.35 10.68 -26.88
N TYR A 12 22.53 10.30 -25.62
CA TYR A 12 23.71 9.54 -25.15
C TYR A 12 23.39 8.05 -24.96
N SER A 13 22.51 7.51 -25.80
CA SER A 13 22.24 6.09 -25.84
C SER A 13 23.41 5.33 -26.48
N ARG A 14 23.50 4.00 -26.25
CA ARG A 14 24.58 3.16 -26.80
C ARG A 14 24.66 3.21 -28.33
N HIS A 15 23.52 3.40 -29.00
CA HIS A 15 23.44 3.54 -30.45
C HIS A 15 22.53 4.72 -30.77
N GLU A 16 23.14 5.86 -31.10
CA GLU A 16 22.43 7.12 -31.30
C GLU A 16 21.53 7.12 -32.54
N SER A 17 21.99 6.52 -33.65
CA SER A 17 21.28 6.55 -34.94
C SER A 17 20.19 5.48 -35.07
N ALA A 18 20.16 4.48 -34.19
CA ALA A 18 19.22 3.38 -34.25
C ALA A 18 18.22 3.47 -33.09
N GLU A 19 16.95 3.67 -33.42
CA GLU A 19 15.87 3.87 -32.44
C GLU A 19 15.60 2.65 -31.55
N SER A 20 16.02 1.45 -32.00
CA SER A 20 15.81 0.19 -31.28
C SER A 20 16.80 -0.87 -31.76
N ALA A 21 16.90 -1.97 -31.02
CA ALA A 21 17.64 -3.15 -31.47
C ALA A 21 17.10 -3.70 -32.80
N THR A 22 15.79 -3.72 -32.98
CA THR A 22 15.15 -4.16 -34.24
C THR A 22 15.60 -3.33 -35.42
N ALA A 23 15.58 -2.00 -35.30
CA ALA A 23 16.04 -1.09 -36.35
C ALA A 23 17.54 -1.26 -36.64
N PHE A 24 18.35 -1.42 -35.59
CA PHE A 24 19.79 -1.66 -35.71
C PHE A 24 20.11 -2.93 -36.51
N PHE A 25 19.53 -4.09 -36.14
CA PHE A 25 19.77 -5.34 -36.87
C PHE A 25 19.18 -5.31 -38.28
N ALA A 26 17.99 -4.73 -38.46
CA ALA A 26 17.37 -4.57 -39.77
C ALA A 26 18.25 -3.75 -40.72
N SER A 27 18.84 -2.65 -40.25
CA SER A 27 19.79 -1.83 -41.03
C SER A 27 21.04 -2.60 -41.48
N ARG A 28 21.37 -3.71 -40.80
CA ARG A 28 22.49 -4.60 -41.09
C ARG A 28 22.06 -5.85 -41.87
N GLY A 29 20.81 -5.91 -42.34
CA GLY A 29 20.25 -7.06 -43.05
C GLY A 29 20.08 -8.30 -42.17
N GLN A 30 20.06 -8.14 -40.84
CA GLN A 30 19.82 -9.21 -39.88
C GLN A 30 18.45 -9.06 -39.24
N THR A 31 17.88 -10.17 -38.78
CA THR A 31 16.61 -10.18 -38.04
C THR A 31 16.79 -10.86 -36.68
N ILE A 32 16.11 -10.30 -35.69
CA ILE A 32 15.99 -10.87 -34.35
C ILE A 32 14.64 -11.57 -34.14
N ASP A 33 13.72 -11.44 -35.09
CA ASP A 33 12.36 -11.94 -34.98
C ASP A 33 12.27 -13.41 -35.40
N ILE A 34 11.46 -14.18 -34.68
CA ILE A 34 11.30 -15.62 -34.90
C ILE A 34 10.64 -15.90 -36.26
N LEU A 35 9.76 -14.99 -36.72
CA LEU A 35 9.11 -15.10 -38.04
C LEU A 35 10.00 -14.56 -39.18
N GLY A 36 11.26 -14.20 -38.89
CA GLY A 36 12.21 -13.71 -39.89
C GLY A 36 11.89 -12.33 -40.46
N ARG A 37 11.00 -11.56 -39.82
CA ARG A 37 10.63 -10.21 -40.28
C ARG A 37 11.77 -9.22 -40.01
N THR A 38 11.99 -8.26 -40.90
CA THR A 38 12.99 -7.19 -40.71
C THR A 38 12.36 -5.82 -40.49
N ASP A 39 11.15 -5.58 -41.00
CA ASP A 39 10.44 -4.31 -40.83
C ASP A 39 9.94 -4.14 -39.39
N PRO A 40 10.41 -3.12 -38.64
CA PRO A 40 9.97 -2.86 -37.27
C PRO A 40 8.47 -2.61 -37.13
N ASN A 41 7.82 -2.01 -38.13
CA ASN A 41 6.39 -1.68 -38.05
C ASN A 41 5.52 -2.93 -38.16
N GLN A 42 5.90 -3.87 -39.04
CA GLN A 42 5.25 -5.17 -39.11
C GLN A 42 5.42 -5.96 -37.82
N ILE A 43 6.64 -5.98 -37.26
CA ILE A 43 6.91 -6.66 -35.99
C ILE A 43 6.07 -6.07 -34.85
N LYS A 44 5.93 -4.73 -34.77
CA LYS A 44 5.07 -4.08 -33.77
C LYS A 44 3.58 -4.37 -33.98
N GLY A 45 3.14 -4.44 -35.23
CA GLY A 45 1.74 -4.65 -35.60
C GLY A 45 1.20 -5.99 -35.11
N ASN A 46 1.98 -7.06 -35.24
CA ASN A 46 1.66 -8.37 -34.67
C ASN A 46 2.85 -8.92 -33.88
N PHE A 47 3.09 -8.30 -32.71
CA PHE A 47 4.23 -8.59 -31.85
C PHE A 47 4.31 -10.06 -31.45
N PHE A 48 3.25 -10.59 -30.84
CA PHE A 48 3.07 -12.03 -30.75
C PHE A 48 2.41 -12.52 -32.05
N GLY A 49 3.08 -13.44 -32.74
CA GLY A 49 2.61 -14.07 -33.98
C GLY A 49 1.44 -15.05 -33.80
N LEU A 50 0.58 -14.82 -32.80
CA LEU A 50 -0.58 -15.63 -32.45
C LEU A 50 -1.85 -14.86 -32.85
N GLU A 51 -2.62 -15.38 -33.80
CA GLU A 51 -3.86 -14.73 -34.26
C GLU A 51 -4.86 -14.50 -33.11
N LEU A 52 -4.99 -15.47 -32.21
CA LEU A 52 -5.84 -15.35 -31.03
C LEU A 52 -5.46 -14.17 -30.13
N TYR A 53 -4.16 -13.86 -30.01
CA TYR A 53 -3.71 -12.71 -29.24
C TYR A 53 -4.06 -11.41 -29.95
N GLN A 54 -3.99 -11.36 -31.28
CA GLN A 54 -4.38 -10.19 -32.07
C GLN A 54 -5.87 -9.87 -31.91
N ASP A 55 -6.72 -10.89 -31.84
CA ASP A 55 -8.14 -10.67 -31.56
C ASP A 55 -8.38 -10.23 -30.11
N ALA A 56 -7.63 -10.76 -29.15
CA ALA A 56 -7.66 -10.28 -27.76
C ALA A 56 -7.26 -8.79 -27.67
N MET A 57 -6.25 -8.34 -28.44
CA MET A 57 -5.87 -6.93 -28.50
C MET A 57 -7.00 -6.05 -29.03
N LYS A 58 -7.71 -6.48 -30.08
CA LYS A 58 -8.89 -5.73 -30.59
C LYS A 58 -9.97 -5.60 -29.52
N VAL A 59 -10.23 -6.67 -28.77
CA VAL A 59 -11.21 -6.66 -27.67
C VAL A 59 -10.78 -5.69 -26.57
N VAL A 60 -9.51 -5.72 -26.15
CA VAL A 60 -8.98 -4.81 -25.13
C VAL A 60 -9.07 -3.36 -25.62
N MET A 61 -8.67 -3.06 -26.87
CA MET A 61 -8.75 -1.69 -27.40
C MET A 61 -10.18 -1.13 -27.45
N GLN A 62 -11.19 -1.98 -27.65
CA GLN A 62 -12.59 -1.55 -27.66
C GLN A 62 -13.22 -1.44 -26.27
N ARG A 63 -12.79 -2.27 -25.31
CA ARG A 63 -13.45 -2.41 -24.00
C ARG A 63 -12.70 -1.75 -22.84
N TYR A 64 -11.38 -1.69 -22.92
CA TYR A 64 -10.57 -1.23 -21.82
C TYR A 64 -10.56 0.29 -21.75
N SER A 65 -10.76 0.81 -20.55
CA SER A 65 -10.52 2.21 -20.21
C SER A 65 -9.67 2.23 -18.94
N PRO A 66 -8.62 3.09 -18.86
CA PRO A 66 -7.84 3.21 -17.64
C PRO A 66 -8.71 3.66 -16.45
N GLU A 67 -8.55 2.99 -15.31
CA GLU A 67 -9.26 3.37 -14.09
C GLU A 67 -8.77 4.74 -13.59
N LYS A 68 -9.69 5.57 -13.10
CA LYS A 68 -9.33 6.89 -12.60
C LYS A 68 -8.62 6.73 -11.26
N ARG A 69 -7.37 7.19 -11.15
CA ARG A 69 -6.58 7.16 -9.91
C ARG A 69 -7.01 8.19 -8.85
N LEU A 70 -8.31 8.47 -8.76
CA LEU A 70 -8.89 9.34 -7.74
C LEU A 70 -10.17 8.70 -7.23
N THR A 71 -10.22 8.44 -5.93
CA THR A 71 -11.38 7.78 -5.31
C THR A 71 -12.40 8.81 -4.82
N SER A 72 -13.67 8.42 -4.74
CA SER A 72 -14.72 9.29 -4.17
C SER A 72 -14.51 9.57 -2.68
N ALA A 73 -13.83 8.68 -1.96
CA ALA A 73 -13.53 8.82 -0.54
C ALA A 73 -12.45 9.89 -0.26
N ASP A 74 -11.72 10.32 -1.28
CA ASP A 74 -10.70 11.37 -1.17
C ASP A 74 -11.26 12.78 -1.42
N LEU A 75 -12.49 12.86 -1.95
CA LEU A 75 -13.16 14.13 -2.19
C LEU A 75 -13.66 14.70 -0.87
N TRP A 76 -12.86 15.61 -0.30
CA TRP A 76 -13.20 16.30 0.93
C TRP A 76 -14.22 17.41 0.70
N GLN A 77 -15.21 17.52 1.58
CA GLN A 77 -16.26 18.54 1.55
C GLN A 77 -16.06 19.54 2.70
N PRO A 78 -15.69 20.80 2.42
CA PRO A 78 -15.43 21.81 3.47
C PRO A 78 -16.63 22.11 4.37
N ASN A 79 -17.85 21.89 3.87
CA ASN A 79 -19.09 22.23 4.59
C ASN A 79 -19.44 21.21 5.69
N ALA A 80 -18.81 20.04 5.71
CA ALA A 80 -19.02 18.99 6.70
C ALA A 80 -18.02 19.07 7.87
N LEU A 81 -17.42 20.24 8.08
CA LEU A 81 -16.39 20.45 9.11
C LEU A 81 -17.00 20.27 10.51
N GLY A 82 -16.52 19.26 11.21
CA GLY A 82 -16.73 19.08 12.65
C GLY A 82 -15.40 19.21 13.40
N ASP A 83 -15.48 19.23 14.72
CA ASP A 83 -14.31 19.24 15.61
C ASP A 83 -13.54 17.91 15.58
N ALA A 84 -14.20 16.84 15.15
CA ALA A 84 -13.61 15.51 15.01
C ALA A 84 -13.23 15.21 13.54
N PRO A 85 -12.17 14.40 13.32
CA PRO A 85 -11.82 13.93 11.98
C PRO A 85 -12.98 13.11 11.36
N PRO A 86 -13.18 13.18 10.03
CA PRO A 86 -14.22 12.42 9.36
C PRO A 86 -14.01 10.91 9.52
N PRO A 87 -15.07 10.08 9.38
CA PRO A 87 -14.96 8.63 9.47
C PRO A 87 -14.09 8.06 8.33
N ARG A 88 -13.17 7.15 8.65
CA ARG A 88 -12.16 6.61 7.73
C ARG A 88 -12.21 5.08 7.63
N HIS A 89 -13.39 4.49 7.47
CA HIS A 89 -13.55 3.01 7.45
C HIS A 89 -13.13 2.37 6.12
N THR A 90 -13.11 3.13 5.04
CA THR A 90 -12.88 2.61 3.69
C THR A 90 -11.38 2.47 3.39
N LEU A 91 -10.94 1.27 3.02
CA LEU A 91 -9.57 1.02 2.53
C LEU A 91 -9.35 1.58 1.12
N HIS A 92 -10.42 1.66 0.30
CA HIS A 92 -10.41 2.25 -1.03
C HIS A 92 -10.43 3.79 -0.97
N ARG A 93 -9.39 4.37 -0.38
CA ARG A 93 -9.13 5.81 -0.30
C ARG A 93 -7.62 6.05 -0.36
N LYS A 94 -7.17 7.22 -0.83
CA LYS A 94 -5.77 7.66 -0.87
C LYS A 94 -4.81 6.57 -1.34
N LEU A 95 -5.06 6.04 -2.56
CA LEU A 95 -4.26 4.95 -3.15
C LEU A 95 -2.79 5.30 -3.38
N ASP A 96 -2.43 6.58 -3.25
CA ASP A 96 -1.07 7.08 -3.41
C ASP A 96 -0.20 6.90 -2.14
N ASP A 97 -0.81 6.58 -0.99
CA ASP A 97 -0.15 6.58 0.32
C ASP A 97 -0.40 5.30 1.15
N PHE A 98 0.39 5.13 2.20
CA PHE A 98 0.20 4.06 3.18
C PHE A 98 -0.96 4.38 4.14
N LEU A 99 -1.91 3.45 4.23
CA LEU A 99 -3.01 3.49 5.21
C LEU A 99 -2.73 2.55 6.39
N TYR A 100 -2.77 3.10 7.59
CA TYR A 100 -2.58 2.38 8.86
C TYR A 100 -3.89 2.14 9.58
N LEU A 101 -4.02 0.99 10.22
CA LEU A 101 -5.19 0.66 11.03
C LEU A 101 -5.03 1.20 12.45
N ILE A 102 -5.98 2.03 12.86
CA ILE A 102 -6.20 2.40 14.26
C ILE A 102 -7.61 1.98 14.69
N VAL A 103 -7.78 1.70 15.98
CA VAL A 103 -9.04 1.27 16.57
C VAL A 103 -9.35 2.11 17.80
N GLN A 104 -10.63 2.36 18.04
CA GLN A 104 -11.11 3.05 19.24
C GLN A 104 -11.52 2.02 20.28
N GLU A 105 -10.89 2.04 21.46
CA GLU A 105 -11.24 1.16 22.57
C GLU A 105 -12.68 1.43 23.05
N GLY A 106 -13.49 0.38 23.21
CA GLY A 106 -14.86 0.52 23.72
C GLY A 106 -14.94 1.03 25.15
N ALA A 107 -13.97 0.69 26.00
CA ALA A 107 -13.96 1.05 27.42
C ALA A 107 -13.52 2.50 27.68
N THR A 108 -12.43 2.92 27.04
CA THR A 108 -11.84 4.26 27.26
C THR A 108 -12.32 5.30 26.25
N GLY A 109 -12.84 4.86 25.10
CA GLY A 109 -13.18 5.74 23.98
C GLY A 109 -11.96 6.38 23.31
N LYS A 110 -10.74 6.00 23.68
CA LYS A 110 -9.50 6.55 23.11
C LYS A 110 -9.03 5.73 21.91
N TRP A 111 -8.36 6.39 20.96
CA TRP A 111 -7.75 5.74 19.81
C TRP A 111 -6.42 5.07 20.19
N THR A 112 -6.20 3.87 19.65
CA THR A 112 -5.02 3.05 19.86
C THR A 112 -4.80 2.13 18.66
N ILE A 113 -3.78 1.28 18.72
CA ILE A 113 -3.57 0.18 17.76
C ILE A 113 -4.16 -1.13 18.28
N PRO A 114 -4.55 -2.06 17.39
CA PRO A 114 -4.88 -3.42 17.79
C PRO A 114 -3.73 -4.04 18.58
N HIS A 115 -4.02 -4.58 19.76
CA HIS A 115 -3.03 -5.18 20.64
C HIS A 115 -3.62 -6.41 21.32
N THR A 116 -2.73 -7.28 21.81
CA THR A 116 -3.10 -8.51 22.53
C THR A 116 -2.05 -8.78 23.59
N ALA A 117 -2.48 -9.31 24.73
CA ALA A 117 -1.55 -9.76 25.77
C ALA A 117 -0.73 -10.97 25.28
N ARG A 118 0.56 -10.95 25.60
CA ARG A 118 1.47 -12.07 25.37
C ARG A 118 1.19 -13.19 26.39
N LYS A 119 1.23 -14.43 25.93
CA LYS A 119 1.24 -15.64 26.77
C LYS A 119 2.67 -16.08 27.09
N ASP A 120 2.86 -16.80 28.19
CA ASP A 120 4.20 -17.18 28.68
C ASP A 120 4.92 -18.18 27.76
N ASP A 121 4.17 -18.98 26.99
CA ASP A 121 4.66 -20.06 26.13
C ASP A 121 4.94 -19.61 24.68
N GLU A 122 4.81 -18.33 24.35
CA GLU A 122 4.99 -17.80 23.01
C GLU A 122 6.05 -16.68 22.93
N SER A 123 6.68 -16.57 21.76
CA SER A 123 7.52 -15.42 21.43
C SER A 123 6.67 -14.19 21.09
N LEU A 124 7.28 -13.00 21.11
CA LEU A 124 6.59 -11.77 20.69
C LEU A 124 6.09 -11.85 19.24
N ARG A 125 6.86 -12.52 18.36
CA ARG A 125 6.47 -12.74 16.97
C ARG A 125 5.25 -13.65 16.87
N MET A 126 5.26 -14.78 17.56
CA MET A 126 4.11 -15.70 17.62
C MET A 126 2.87 -15.01 18.21
N THR A 127 3.06 -14.13 19.19
CA THR A 127 1.98 -13.31 19.76
C THR A 127 1.34 -12.42 18.68
N ALA A 128 2.17 -11.75 17.86
CA ALA A 128 1.68 -10.89 16.78
C ALA A 128 0.96 -11.70 15.68
N ASP A 129 1.53 -12.82 15.25
CA ASP A 129 0.91 -13.70 14.25
C ASP A 129 -0.43 -14.24 14.78
N ARG A 130 -0.47 -14.69 16.05
CA ARG A 130 -1.70 -15.12 16.72
C ARG A 130 -2.71 -14.01 16.85
N ALA A 131 -2.28 -12.79 17.21
CA ALA A 131 -3.18 -11.65 17.34
C ALA A 131 -3.88 -11.34 16.01
N ILE A 132 -3.11 -11.33 14.90
CA ILE A 132 -3.66 -11.10 13.57
C ILE A 132 -4.65 -12.20 13.18
N SER A 133 -4.27 -13.47 13.40
CA SER A 133 -5.09 -14.62 13.00
C SER A 133 -6.36 -14.76 13.85
N SER A 134 -6.23 -14.72 15.19
CA SER A 134 -7.35 -14.94 16.11
C SER A 134 -8.34 -13.77 16.09
N GLN A 135 -7.87 -12.52 16.03
CA GLN A 135 -8.77 -11.37 16.03
C GLN A 135 -9.55 -11.22 14.72
N ASN A 136 -9.05 -11.80 13.61
CA ASN A 136 -9.71 -11.74 12.31
C ASN A 136 -10.30 -13.09 11.85
N SER A 137 -10.40 -14.08 12.75
CA SER A 137 -10.90 -15.43 12.45
C SER A 137 -10.27 -16.06 11.21
N ASP A 138 -8.94 -15.94 11.06
CA ASP A 138 -8.16 -16.41 9.89
C ASP A 138 -8.62 -15.84 8.54
N GLY A 139 -9.38 -14.73 8.55
CA GLY A 139 -9.93 -14.09 7.34
C GLY A 139 -9.03 -13.01 6.73
N LEU A 140 -7.78 -12.91 7.18
CA LEU A 140 -6.85 -11.85 6.79
C LEU A 140 -5.50 -12.44 6.36
N ASP A 141 -5.11 -12.16 5.12
CA ASP A 141 -3.77 -12.43 4.63
C ASP A 141 -2.89 -11.23 4.95
N CYS A 142 -1.98 -11.42 5.90
CA CYS A 142 -1.09 -10.39 6.40
C CYS A 142 0.36 -10.84 6.32
N TYR A 143 1.22 -9.99 5.77
CA TYR A 143 2.66 -10.22 5.70
C TYR A 143 3.38 -9.36 6.73
N VAL A 144 3.98 -9.99 7.73
CA VAL A 144 4.73 -9.30 8.79
C VAL A 144 6.22 -9.34 8.46
N TRP A 145 6.83 -8.17 8.28
CA TRP A 145 8.20 -8.01 7.76
C TRP A 145 9.31 -8.53 8.68
N SER A 146 9.21 -8.25 9.98
CA SER A 146 10.30 -8.48 10.93
C SER A 146 9.96 -9.55 11.97
N ASN A 147 11.01 -10.20 12.48
CA ASN A 147 10.90 -11.05 13.67
C ASN A 147 10.96 -10.22 14.97
N ALA A 148 11.79 -9.18 15.00
CA ALA A 148 11.89 -8.27 16.14
C ALA A 148 10.76 -7.22 16.14
N PRO A 149 10.35 -6.72 17.32
CA PRO A 149 9.43 -5.59 17.41
C PRO A 149 10.09 -4.31 16.88
N GLN A 150 9.29 -3.42 16.29
CA GLN A 150 9.74 -2.16 15.68
C GLN A 150 9.85 -1.03 16.70
N ALA A 151 8.97 -1.01 17.70
CA ALA A 151 9.02 -0.02 18.77
C ALA A 151 8.57 -0.62 20.10
N THR A 152 8.98 0.03 21.19
CA THR A 152 8.53 -0.31 22.55
C THR A 152 8.07 0.96 23.24
N VAL A 153 6.87 0.94 23.80
CA VAL A 153 6.28 2.07 24.53
C VAL A 153 5.86 1.63 25.91
N PHE A 154 6.15 2.43 26.92
CA PHE A 154 5.70 2.18 28.29
C PHE A 154 4.40 2.93 28.56
N LEU A 155 3.31 2.19 28.74
CA LEU A 155 2.00 2.75 29.07
C LEU A 155 1.91 2.93 30.58
N LYS A 156 2.06 4.17 31.04
CA LYS A 156 2.05 4.52 32.48
C LYS A 156 0.73 4.16 33.16
N ASP A 157 -0.40 4.38 32.47
CA ASP A 157 -1.74 4.14 33.00
C ASP A 157 -1.98 2.66 33.33
N ASP A 158 -1.48 1.76 32.48
CA ASP A 158 -1.67 0.32 32.61
C ASP A 158 -0.45 -0.38 33.25
N ASN A 159 0.64 0.36 33.52
CA ASN A 159 1.95 -0.15 33.94
C ASN A 159 2.47 -1.31 33.05
N THR A 160 2.21 -1.24 31.74
CA THR A 160 2.56 -2.28 30.76
C THR A 160 3.52 -1.76 29.70
N ARG A 161 4.28 -2.68 29.08
CA ARG A 161 5.12 -2.40 27.91
C ARG A 161 4.42 -2.92 26.66
N LEU A 162 4.16 -2.03 25.72
CA LEU A 162 3.59 -2.36 24.42
C LEU A 162 4.73 -2.50 23.40
N PHE A 163 4.79 -3.65 22.74
CA PHE A 163 5.70 -3.91 21.63
C PHE A 163 4.93 -3.77 20.32
N ILE A 164 5.38 -2.87 19.44
CA ILE A 164 4.71 -2.56 18.19
C ILE A 164 5.36 -3.35 17.05
N TYR A 165 4.53 -4.00 16.23
CA TYR A 165 4.95 -4.71 15.03
C TYR A 165 4.36 -4.04 13.79
N ALA A 166 5.16 -3.96 12.72
CA ALA A 166 4.70 -3.50 11.42
C ALA A 166 4.37 -4.70 10.54
N ALA A 167 3.18 -4.68 9.95
CA ALA A 167 2.68 -5.72 9.07
C ALA A 167 1.92 -5.11 7.88
N THR A 168 1.93 -5.81 6.76
CA THR A 168 1.29 -5.38 5.51
C THR A 168 0.07 -6.23 5.27
N TYR A 169 -1.08 -5.57 5.15
CA TYR A 169 -2.31 -6.20 4.69
C TYR A 169 -2.20 -6.53 3.20
N LEU A 170 -2.39 -7.80 2.83
CA LEU A 170 -2.38 -8.25 1.44
C LEU A 170 -3.81 -8.35 0.90
N ALA A 171 -4.65 -9.13 1.57
CA ALA A 171 -6.02 -9.41 1.17
C ALA A 171 -6.85 -9.90 2.35
N GLY A 172 -8.17 -9.93 2.20
CA GLY A 172 -9.10 -10.48 3.19
C GLY A 172 -10.24 -9.53 3.53
N ARG A 173 -10.97 -9.86 4.59
CA ARG A 173 -12.03 -9.00 5.13
C ARG A 173 -11.81 -8.84 6.63
N PRO A 174 -11.39 -7.65 7.11
CA PRO A 174 -11.15 -7.45 8.53
C PRO A 174 -12.47 -7.56 9.29
N GLN A 175 -12.56 -8.51 10.21
CA GLN A 175 -13.75 -8.75 11.02
C GLN A 175 -13.60 -8.04 12.36
N PHE A 176 -13.87 -6.74 12.41
CA PHE A 176 -13.73 -5.96 13.66
C PHE A 176 -14.69 -6.42 14.78
N ALA A 177 -15.71 -7.22 14.46
CA ALA A 177 -16.63 -7.79 15.44
C ALA A 177 -16.00 -8.91 16.30
N SER A 178 -14.98 -9.61 15.79
CA SER A 178 -14.27 -10.69 16.51
C SER A 178 -13.07 -10.20 17.32
N PHE A 179 -12.82 -8.89 17.34
CA PHE A 179 -11.71 -8.32 18.09
C PHE A 179 -12.02 -8.36 19.59
N GLU A 180 -11.03 -8.79 20.36
CA GLU A 180 -11.03 -8.73 21.83
C GLU A 180 -9.86 -7.83 22.28
N PRO A 181 -10.12 -6.68 22.93
CA PRO A 181 -11.42 -6.09 23.28
C PRO A 181 -12.19 -5.54 22.08
N LYS A 182 -13.53 -5.57 22.14
CA LYS A 182 -14.40 -5.11 21.04
C LYS A 182 -14.20 -3.61 20.77
N PRO A 183 -13.73 -3.22 19.57
CA PRO A 183 -13.54 -1.81 19.24
C PRO A 183 -14.89 -1.15 19.05
N LYS A 184 -14.98 0.12 19.48
CA LYS A 184 -16.13 0.97 19.18
C LYS A 184 -16.14 1.38 17.71
N ASP A 185 -14.95 1.71 17.20
CA ASP A 185 -14.75 2.16 15.84
C ASP A 185 -13.36 1.81 15.31
N HIS A 186 -13.16 1.90 14.00
CA HIS A 186 -11.87 1.71 13.33
C HIS A 186 -11.64 2.76 12.25
N ALA A 187 -10.38 3.07 11.97
CA ALA A 187 -10.01 4.00 10.93
C ALA A 187 -8.74 3.55 10.21
N TRP A 188 -8.75 3.68 8.88
CA TRP A 188 -7.58 3.58 8.02
C TRP A 188 -7.02 4.97 7.81
N VAL A 189 -5.82 5.26 8.31
CA VAL A 189 -5.30 6.63 8.49
C VAL A 189 -3.93 6.75 7.84
N THR A 190 -3.66 7.84 7.13
CA THR A 190 -2.30 8.10 6.61
C THR A 190 -1.38 8.63 7.71
N ARG A 191 -0.07 8.60 7.48
CA ARG A 191 0.94 9.16 8.40
C ARG A 191 0.58 10.58 8.87
N HIS A 192 0.24 11.49 7.96
CA HIS A 192 -0.09 12.88 8.31
C HIS A 192 -1.36 12.99 9.16
N GLU A 193 -2.33 12.11 8.92
CA GLU A 193 -3.63 12.17 9.57
C GLU A 193 -3.60 11.60 10.99
N LEU A 194 -2.59 10.79 11.34
CA LEU A 194 -2.39 10.33 12.72
C LEU A 194 -2.28 11.50 13.70
N LEU A 195 -1.69 12.63 13.29
CA LEU A 195 -1.60 13.84 14.11
C LEU A 195 -2.98 14.44 14.42
N GLN A 196 -3.97 14.26 13.55
CA GLN A 196 -5.35 14.75 13.79
C GLN A 196 -6.05 13.98 14.92
N TYR A 197 -5.54 12.82 15.28
CA TYR A 197 -6.06 12.01 16.38
C TYR A 197 -5.34 12.29 17.71
N SER A 198 -4.41 13.25 17.78
CA SER A 198 -3.57 13.51 18.98
C SER A 198 -4.36 13.66 20.27
N ASP A 199 -5.46 14.40 20.21
CA ASP A 199 -6.22 14.82 21.39
C ASP A 199 -7.07 13.67 21.96
N THR A 200 -7.42 12.71 21.10
CA THR A 200 -8.25 11.55 21.45
C THR A 200 -7.45 10.25 21.51
N PHE A 201 -6.12 10.31 21.39
CA PHE A 201 -5.24 9.16 21.42
C PHE A 201 -4.95 8.68 22.86
N LYS A 202 -4.71 7.37 23.04
CA LYS A 202 -4.47 6.79 24.37
C LYS A 202 -3.24 7.38 25.07
N SER A 203 -2.13 7.52 24.35
CA SER A 203 -0.87 8.05 24.87
C SER A 203 -0.13 8.86 23.81
N SER A 204 0.41 10.01 24.19
CA SER A 204 1.22 10.86 23.31
C SER A 204 2.57 10.20 22.96
N GLU A 205 3.14 9.40 23.87
CA GLU A 205 4.36 8.63 23.61
C GLU A 205 4.10 7.54 22.56
N LEU A 206 2.92 6.92 22.60
CA LEU A 206 2.52 5.92 21.60
C LEU A 206 2.34 6.57 20.22
N LEU A 207 1.70 7.74 20.15
CA LEU A 207 1.52 8.44 18.89
C LEU A 207 2.86 8.84 18.26
N LYS A 208 3.81 9.32 19.06
CA LYS A 208 5.17 9.64 18.59
C LYS A 208 5.88 8.39 18.05
N ALA A 209 5.84 7.29 18.79
CA ALA A 209 6.45 6.04 18.34
C ALA A 209 5.79 5.51 17.05
N LEU A 210 4.47 5.67 16.89
CA LEU A 210 3.75 5.30 15.66
C LEU A 210 4.14 6.19 14.48
N LEU A 211 4.27 7.49 14.70
CA LEU A 211 4.76 8.41 13.68
C LEU A 211 6.18 8.00 13.29
N ASP A 212 7.08 7.69 14.21
CA ASP A 212 8.46 7.32 13.88
C ASP A 212 8.56 6.06 13.00
N ILE A 213 7.72 5.05 13.26
CA ILE A 213 7.74 3.78 12.50
C ILE A 213 6.82 3.74 11.28
N SER A 214 5.91 4.70 11.14
CA SER A 214 4.98 4.75 9.99
C SER A 214 5.74 5.12 8.71
N ALA A 215 5.49 4.36 7.64
CA ALA A 215 5.98 4.68 6.30
C ALA A 215 5.20 5.86 5.69
N ASP A 216 5.85 6.51 4.74
CA ASP A 216 5.35 7.62 3.95
C ASP A 216 5.59 7.29 2.47
N GLY A 217 4.65 7.61 1.59
CA GLY A 217 4.85 7.40 0.14
C GLY A 217 5.85 8.38 -0.46
N THR A 218 6.06 9.54 0.18
CA THR A 218 6.80 10.68 -0.35
C THR A 218 8.01 11.08 0.49
N PHE A 219 7.93 10.96 1.82
CA PHE A 219 8.95 11.40 2.78
C PHE A 219 9.31 12.89 2.66
N GLU A 220 8.36 13.74 2.24
CA GLU A 220 8.57 15.19 2.08
C GLU A 220 8.10 16.00 3.32
N ALA A 221 7.49 15.35 4.31
CA ALA A 221 6.82 15.98 5.46
C ALA A 221 7.56 15.87 6.79
#